data_AF-A0A953JWC5-F1
#
_entry.id   AF-A0A953JWC5-F1
#
_cell.length_a   1.000
_cell.length_b   1.000
_cell.length_c   1.000
_cell.angle_alpha   90.00
_cell.angle_beta   90.00
_cell.angle_gamma   90.00
#
_symmetry.space_group_name_H-M   'P 1'
#
loop_
_entity.id
_entity.type
_entity.pdbx_description
1 polymer ?
#
loop_
_entity_poly.entity_id
_entity_poly.type
_entity_poly.pdbx_seq_one_letter_code
_entity_poly.pdbx_strand_id
1 'polypeptide(L)'
;MIDREARRQVAELLRHLGSGAITNDYFDDHAKSIARQSQDLGVRKVDEWAWYLYAEVNCSRFRGRYRLPNDFRTDLARCVVFLHSDCEYEWPRESFGIELLNICLIFITALAGVVTIGFGLADSRLYVIPLALFGVCWWLFRLARARASEKVRRRDQLGDYAAWPFLRNDDLAAARAKPRLLAAQTA
;
A
#
# COMPACT_ATOMS: atom_id res chain seq x y z
N MET A 1 -4.10 3.04 16.87
CA MET A 1 -3.66 4.28 17.55
C MET A 1 -3.61 5.38 16.53
N ILE A 2 -4.45 6.41 16.73
CA ILE A 2 -4.56 7.57 15.85
C ILE A 2 -3.50 8.60 16.22
N ASP A 3 -2.69 9.00 15.25
CA ASP A 3 -1.72 10.08 15.39
C ASP A 3 -2.25 11.34 14.71
N ARG A 4 -2.86 12.20 15.51
CA ARG A 4 -3.55 13.40 15.02
C ARG A 4 -2.60 14.38 14.33
N GLU A 5 -1.38 14.49 14.84
CA GLU A 5 -0.41 15.44 14.31
C GLU A 5 0.12 14.98 12.96
N ALA A 6 0.52 13.71 12.87
CA ALA A 6 0.94 13.11 11.61
C ALA A 6 -0.17 13.18 10.55
N ARG A 7 -1.42 12.87 10.92
CA ARG A 7 -2.57 13.00 10.03
C ARG A 7 -2.75 14.42 9.50
N ARG A 8 -2.64 15.43 10.37
CA ARG A 8 -2.79 16.84 9.99
C ARG A 8 -1.71 17.27 9.00
N GLN A 9 -0.45 16.96 9.29
CA GLN A 9 0.68 17.31 8.44
C GLN A 9 0.59 16.64 7.07
N VAL A 10 0.29 15.33 7.03
CA VAL A 10 0.14 14.61 5.75
C VAL A 10 -1.07 15.12 4.97
N ALA A 11 -2.19 15.46 5.63
CA ALA A 11 -3.35 16.04 4.95
C ALA A 11 -3.06 17.41 4.32
N GLU A 12 -2.21 18.22 4.95
CA GLU A 12 -1.74 19.49 4.40
C GLU A 12 -0.82 19.29 3.20
N LEU A 13 0.18 18.41 3.31
CA LEU A 13 1.04 18.02 2.20
C LEU A 13 0.23 17.48 1.02
N LEU A 14 -0.78 16.64 1.26
CA LEU A 14 -1.62 16.06 0.21
C LEU A 14 -2.43 17.13 -0.53
N ARG A 15 -2.94 18.15 0.19
CA ARG A 15 -3.62 19.32 -0.41
C ARG A 15 -2.66 20.17 -1.25
N HIS A 16 -1.45 20.40 -0.76
CA HIS A 16 -0.42 21.12 -1.52
C HIS A 16 0.01 20.33 -2.76
N LEU A 17 0.12 19.02 -2.66
CA LEU A 17 0.43 18.15 -3.80
C LEU A 17 -0.69 18.23 -4.84
N GLY A 18 -1.95 17.99 -4.44
CA GLY A 18 -3.10 18.00 -5.35
C GLY A 18 -3.38 19.33 -6.04
N SER A 19 -2.98 20.45 -5.43
CA SER A 19 -3.03 21.79 -6.04
C SER A 19 -1.79 22.11 -6.90
N GLY A 20 -0.79 21.24 -6.90
CA GLY A 20 0.49 21.45 -7.56
C GLY A 20 1.31 22.59 -6.94
N ALA A 21 1.10 22.89 -5.66
CA ALA A 21 1.89 23.86 -4.90
C ALA A 21 3.28 23.32 -4.55
N ILE A 22 3.39 22.01 -4.32
CA ILE A 22 4.65 21.29 -4.09
C ILE A 22 4.89 20.26 -5.20
N THR A 23 6.12 19.73 -5.27
CA THR A 23 6.47 18.62 -6.15
C THR A 23 6.16 17.27 -5.49
N ASN A 24 6.05 16.21 -6.30
CA ASN A 24 6.02 14.83 -5.82
C ASN A 24 7.25 14.49 -4.95
N ASP A 25 8.45 14.90 -5.36
CA ASP A 25 9.69 14.65 -4.59
C ASP A 25 9.63 15.31 -3.20
N TYR A 26 9.14 16.56 -3.13
CA TYR A 26 9.00 17.25 -1.86
C TYR A 26 7.97 16.58 -0.96
N PHE A 27 6.85 16.13 -1.55
CA PHE A 27 5.85 15.35 -0.80
C PHE A 27 6.48 14.08 -0.23
N ASP A 28 7.22 13.31 -1.04
CA ASP A 28 7.84 12.06 -0.63
C ASP A 28 8.83 12.22 0.52
N ASP A 29 9.71 13.21 0.43
CA ASP A 29 10.73 13.43 1.46
C ASP A 29 10.08 13.73 2.83
N HIS A 30 8.97 14.47 2.83
CA HIS A 30 8.32 14.93 4.06
C HIS A 30 7.26 13.93 4.56
N ALA A 31 6.33 13.50 3.72
CA ALA A 31 5.25 12.59 4.08
C ALA A 31 5.78 11.23 4.54
N LYS A 32 6.81 10.69 3.86
CA LYS A 32 7.44 9.42 4.22
C LYS A 32 8.17 9.49 5.56
N SER A 33 8.79 10.63 5.87
CA SER A 33 9.44 10.86 7.17
C SER A 33 8.41 10.81 8.30
N ILE A 34 7.30 11.54 8.14
CA ILE A 34 6.18 11.57 9.09
C ILE A 34 5.57 10.18 9.25
N ALA A 35 5.28 9.51 8.13
CA ALA A 35 4.67 8.17 8.11
C ALA A 35 5.55 7.11 8.78
N ARG A 36 6.88 7.20 8.67
CA ARG A 36 7.82 6.29 9.35
C ARG A 36 7.86 6.48 10.85
N GLN A 37 7.68 7.72 11.32
CA GLN A 37 7.70 8.06 12.74
C GLN A 37 6.35 7.76 13.43
N SER A 38 5.26 7.76 12.65
CA SER A 38 3.92 7.50 13.17
C SER A 38 3.58 6.01 13.27
N GLN A 39 2.84 5.65 14.33
CA GLN A 39 2.22 4.32 14.48
C GLN A 39 0.85 4.22 13.82
N ASP A 40 0.35 5.32 13.24
CA ASP A 40 -0.94 5.36 12.58
C ASP A 40 -0.87 4.70 11.20
N LEU A 41 -1.54 3.54 11.08
CA LEU A 41 -1.61 2.80 9.82
C LEU A 41 -2.27 3.60 8.71
N GLY A 42 -3.24 4.47 9.05
CA GLY A 42 -3.94 5.30 8.09
C GLY A 42 -3.01 6.30 7.41
N VAL A 43 -2.14 6.93 8.19
CA VAL A 43 -1.11 7.85 7.66
C VAL A 43 -0.17 7.11 6.70
N ARG A 44 0.34 5.95 7.12
CA ARG A 44 1.26 5.13 6.32
C ARG A 44 0.63 4.66 5.02
N LYS A 45 -0.65 4.29 5.05
CA LYS A 45 -1.35 3.77 3.87
C LYS A 45 -1.75 4.88 2.90
N VAL A 46 -2.04 6.09 3.39
CA VAL A 46 -2.26 7.25 2.52
C VAL A 46 -0.94 7.72 1.87
N ASP A 47 0.18 7.72 2.60
CA ASP A 47 1.53 7.97 2.05
C ASP A 47 1.88 6.97 0.95
N GLU A 48 1.71 5.68 1.21
CA GLU A 48 1.94 4.61 0.22
C GLU A 48 1.05 4.74 -1.01
N TRP A 49 -0.23 5.11 -0.82
CA TRP A 49 -1.15 5.36 -1.93
C TRP A 49 -0.74 6.56 -2.79
N ALA A 50 -0.27 7.64 -2.16
CA ALA A 50 0.16 8.84 -2.87
C ALA A 50 1.32 8.55 -3.84
N TRP A 51 2.13 7.51 -3.58
CA TRP A 51 3.15 7.06 -4.53
C TRP A 51 2.59 6.59 -5.87
N TYR A 52 1.48 5.84 -5.84
CA TYR A 52 0.81 5.40 -7.06
C TYR A 52 0.27 6.57 -7.88
N LEU A 53 -0.15 7.67 -7.22
CA LEU A 53 -0.71 8.84 -7.86
C LEU A 53 0.24 9.48 -8.89
N TYR A 54 1.53 9.60 -8.57
CA TYR A 54 2.51 10.21 -9.49
C TYR A 54 3.37 9.18 -10.23
N ALA A 55 3.43 7.91 -9.79
CA ALA A 55 4.05 6.85 -10.57
C ALA A 55 3.33 6.64 -11.91
N GLU A 56 2.00 6.74 -11.92
CA GLU A 56 1.20 6.63 -13.14
C GLU A 56 1.24 7.88 -14.02
N VAL A 57 1.32 9.06 -13.41
CA VAL A 57 1.21 10.34 -14.12
C VAL A 57 2.59 10.88 -14.54
N ASN A 58 3.70 10.34 -14.02
CA ASN A 58 5.09 10.70 -14.31
C ASN A 58 5.33 12.22 -14.41
N CYS A 59 4.82 12.97 -13.43
CA CYS A 59 4.87 14.44 -13.42
C CYS A 59 5.40 14.97 -12.09
N SER A 60 6.33 15.92 -12.17
CA SER A 60 6.88 16.58 -10.98
C SER A 60 5.86 17.51 -10.28
N ARG A 61 4.93 18.13 -11.03
CA ARG A 61 3.86 18.99 -10.47
C ARG A 61 2.54 18.85 -11.21
N PHE A 62 1.44 18.82 -10.46
CA PHE A 62 0.09 18.72 -11.00
C PHE A 62 -0.51 20.07 -11.42
N ARG A 63 0.04 20.70 -12.46
CA ARG A 63 -0.46 21.99 -13.00
C ARG A 63 -0.69 21.95 -14.52
N GLY A 64 -1.61 22.80 -14.99
CA GLY A 64 -1.88 23.00 -16.41
C GLY A 64 -2.26 21.70 -17.12
N ARG A 65 -1.48 21.31 -18.13
CA ARG A 65 -1.68 20.07 -18.90
C ARG A 65 -1.50 18.78 -18.09
N TYR A 66 -0.86 18.87 -16.92
CA TYR A 66 -0.63 17.75 -15.99
C TYR A 66 -1.51 17.84 -14.75
N ARG A 67 -2.62 18.56 -14.86
CA ARG A 67 -3.58 18.70 -13.76
C ARG A 67 -4.20 17.33 -13.45
N LEU A 68 -4.33 17.03 -12.16
CA LEU A 68 -4.90 15.77 -11.67
C LEU A 68 -6.27 15.50 -12.32
N PRO A 69 -6.51 14.30 -12.90
CA PRO A 69 -7.83 13.89 -13.39
C PRO A 69 -8.88 13.92 -12.27
N ASN A 70 -10.16 14.00 -12.63
CA ASN A 70 -11.25 14.18 -11.66
C ASN A 70 -11.38 13.01 -10.68
N ASP A 71 -11.15 11.77 -11.13
CA ASP A 71 -11.23 10.58 -10.29
C ASP A 71 -10.18 10.63 -9.17
N PHE A 72 -8.92 10.90 -9.53
CA PHE A 72 -7.85 11.09 -8.54
C PHE A 72 -8.09 12.24 -7.58
N ARG A 73 -8.76 13.32 -7.99
CA ARG A 73 -9.14 14.40 -7.06
C ARG A 73 -10.19 13.95 -6.05
N THR A 74 -11.10 13.09 -6.48
CA THR A 74 -12.12 12.52 -5.61
C THR A 74 -11.46 11.62 -4.57
N ASP A 75 -10.49 10.81 -4.99
CA ASP A 75 -9.71 9.93 -4.10
C ASP A 75 -8.85 10.73 -3.13
N LEU A 76 -8.16 11.76 -3.62
CA LEU A 76 -7.38 12.68 -2.80
C LEU A 76 -8.27 13.36 -1.75
N ALA A 77 -9.45 13.83 -2.15
CA ALA A 77 -10.40 14.44 -1.22
C ALA A 77 -10.86 13.45 -0.14
N ARG A 78 -11.15 12.19 -0.51
CA ARG A 78 -11.46 11.13 0.45
C ARG A 78 -10.32 10.90 1.44
N CYS A 79 -9.07 10.85 0.96
CA CYS A 79 -7.89 10.73 1.81
C CYS A 79 -7.75 11.89 2.79
N VAL A 80 -7.94 13.14 2.34
CA VAL A 80 -7.92 14.32 3.22
C VAL A 80 -9.02 14.23 4.28
N VAL A 81 -10.24 13.85 3.90
CA VAL A 81 -11.36 13.68 4.83
C VAL A 81 -11.05 12.58 5.85
N PHE A 82 -10.49 11.45 5.42
CA PHE A 82 -10.06 10.37 6.29
C PHE A 82 -9.01 10.81 7.30
N LEU A 83 -7.97 11.52 6.87
CA LEU A 83 -6.93 12.04 7.76
C LEU A 83 -7.47 13.06 8.77
N HIS A 84 -8.54 13.80 8.45
CA HIS A 84 -9.19 14.68 9.41
C HIS A 84 -10.22 14.00 10.31
N SER A 85 -10.60 12.76 9.99
CA SER A 85 -11.56 11.97 10.77
C SER A 85 -10.92 11.32 12.00
N ASP A 86 -11.78 10.86 12.91
CA ASP A 86 -11.40 10.05 14.07
C ASP A 86 -11.51 8.53 13.77
N CYS A 87 -11.61 8.13 12.50
CA CYS A 87 -11.69 6.72 12.10
C CYS A 87 -10.31 6.07 12.12
N GLU A 88 -10.22 4.84 12.65
CA GLU A 88 -9.00 4.03 12.51
C GLU A 88 -8.94 3.39 11.12
N TYR A 89 -7.73 3.05 10.67
CA TYR A 89 -7.55 2.33 9.43
C TYR A 89 -7.77 0.82 9.67
N GLU A 90 -8.86 0.29 9.12
CA GLU A 90 -9.33 -1.08 9.38
C GLU A 90 -9.04 -2.07 8.25
N TRP A 91 -8.55 -1.62 7.10
CA TRP A 91 -8.25 -2.52 5.99
C TRP A 91 -7.15 -3.53 6.37
N PRO A 92 -7.27 -4.80 5.94
CA PRO A 92 -6.34 -5.85 6.32
C PRO A 92 -4.91 -5.53 5.88
N ARG A 93 -3.94 -5.79 6.77
CA ARG A 93 -2.51 -5.61 6.45
C ARG A 93 -2.12 -6.57 5.33
N GLU A 94 -1.59 -6.02 4.24
CA GLU A 94 -0.99 -6.80 3.16
C GLU A 94 0.33 -7.43 3.63
N SER A 95 0.48 -8.74 3.44
CA SER A 95 1.68 -9.48 3.81
C SER A 95 2.59 -9.69 2.60
N PHE A 96 3.17 -8.62 2.07
CA PHE A 96 3.98 -8.67 0.83
C PHE A 96 5.32 -9.42 1.01
N GLY A 97 5.93 -9.38 2.21
CA GLY A 97 7.28 -9.91 2.44
C GLY A 97 7.40 -11.44 2.38
N ILE A 98 6.35 -12.18 2.71
CA ILE A 98 6.38 -13.66 2.71
C ILE A 98 6.35 -14.21 1.27
N GLU A 99 5.68 -13.51 0.35
CA GLU A 99 5.58 -13.93 -1.03
C GLU A 99 6.92 -13.77 -1.77
N LEU A 100 7.61 -12.64 -1.56
CA LEU A 100 8.92 -12.40 -2.18
C LEU A 100 9.99 -13.39 -1.68
N LEU A 101 10.01 -13.70 -0.37
CA LEU A 101 10.93 -14.69 0.20
C LEU A 101 10.72 -16.08 -0.43
N ASN A 102 9.46 -16.49 -0.60
CA ASN A 102 9.14 -17.77 -1.23
C ASN A 102 9.58 -17.80 -2.70
N ILE A 103 9.40 -16.70 -3.45
CA ILE A 103 9.87 -16.59 -4.83
C ILE A 103 11.40 -16.73 -4.88
N CYS A 104 12.14 -16.02 -4.02
CA CYS A 104 13.60 -16.13 -3.95
C CYS A 104 14.06 -17.56 -3.63
N LEU A 105 13.41 -18.26 -2.70
CA LEU A 105 13.73 -19.65 -2.37
C LEU A 105 13.51 -20.60 -3.56
N ILE A 106 12.46 -20.39 -4.35
CA ILE A 106 12.20 -21.14 -5.58
C ILE A 106 13.33 -20.90 -6.60
N PHE A 107 13.79 -19.66 -6.78
CA PHE A 107 14.88 -19.36 -7.69
C PHE A 107 16.22 -19.94 -7.23
N ILE A 108 16.53 -19.85 -5.93
CA ILE A 108 17.76 -20.41 -5.35
C ILE A 108 17.79 -21.93 -5.52
N THR A 109 16.66 -22.61 -5.23
CA THR A 109 16.56 -24.07 -5.39
C THR A 109 16.68 -24.50 -6.86
N ALA A 110 16.06 -23.76 -7.78
CA ALA A 110 16.21 -24.00 -9.21
C ALA A 110 17.65 -23.80 -9.70
N LEU A 111 18.31 -22.71 -9.28
CA LEU A 111 19.69 -22.41 -9.63
C LEU A 111 20.67 -23.47 -9.10
N ALA A 112 20.48 -23.91 -7.85
CA ALA A 112 21.28 -24.99 -7.27
C ALA A 112 21.19 -26.27 -8.12
N GLY A 113 20.00 -26.62 -8.60
CA GLY A 113 19.80 -27.75 -9.53
C GLY A 113 20.60 -27.60 -10.83
N VAL A 114 20.62 -26.40 -11.44
CA VAL A 114 21.40 -26.12 -12.66
C VAL A 114 22.90 -26.25 -12.39
N VAL A 115 23.39 -25.74 -11.26
CA VAL A 115 24.81 -25.84 -10.87
C VAL A 115 25.22 -27.31 -10.69
N THR A 116 24.41 -28.13 -10.03
CA THR A 116 24.69 -29.56 -9.86
C THR A 116 24.77 -30.30 -11.21
N ILE A 117 23.95 -29.92 -12.19
CA ILE A 117 24.00 -30.45 -13.56
C ILE A 117 25.30 -30.00 -14.27
N GLY A 118 25.66 -28.72 -14.18
CA GLY A 118 26.83 -28.14 -14.84
C GLY A 118 28.17 -28.66 -14.31
N PHE A 119 28.25 -29.02 -13.03
CA PHE A 119 29.47 -29.58 -12.41
C PHE A 119 29.61 -31.10 -12.58
N GLY A 120 28.70 -31.77 -13.30
CA GLY A 120 28.83 -33.20 -13.59
C GLY A 120 28.78 -34.11 -12.35
N LEU A 121 28.17 -33.64 -11.25
CA LEU A 121 27.90 -34.43 -10.05
C LEU A 121 26.75 -35.41 -10.35
N ALA A 122 27.05 -36.42 -11.18
CA ALA A 122 26.09 -37.32 -11.81
C ALA A 122 25.44 -38.35 -10.87
N ASP A 123 25.63 -38.22 -9.55
CA ASP A 123 24.90 -39.07 -8.61
C ASP A 123 23.44 -38.63 -8.57
N SER A 124 22.57 -39.43 -9.19
CA SER A 124 21.12 -39.24 -9.24
C SER A 124 20.48 -38.94 -7.88
N ARG A 125 21.10 -39.36 -6.77
CA ARG A 125 20.64 -39.12 -5.40
C ARG A 125 20.74 -37.65 -4.98
N LEU A 126 21.65 -36.89 -5.58
CA LEU A 126 21.86 -35.47 -5.29
C LEU A 126 20.71 -34.59 -5.81
N TYR A 127 19.91 -35.07 -6.76
CA TYR A 127 18.78 -34.32 -7.33
C TYR A 127 17.47 -34.53 -6.57
N VAL A 128 17.36 -35.58 -5.76
CA VAL A 128 16.13 -35.89 -4.99
C VAL A 128 15.86 -34.81 -3.96
N ILE A 129 16.91 -34.30 -3.29
CA ILE A 129 16.78 -33.29 -2.23
C ILE A 129 16.33 -31.93 -2.80
N PRO A 130 16.96 -31.35 -3.84
CA PRO A 130 16.48 -30.11 -4.46
C PRO A 130 15.08 -30.22 -5.04
N LEU A 131 14.72 -31.35 -5.67
CA LEU A 131 13.39 -31.53 -6.27
C LEU A 131 12.31 -31.63 -5.19
N ALA A 132 12.58 -32.33 -4.10
CA ALA A 132 11.69 -32.40 -2.94
C ALA A 132 11.53 -31.03 -2.26
N LEU A 133 12.64 -30.29 -2.06
CA LEU A 133 12.61 -28.93 -1.50
C LEU A 133 11.81 -27.98 -2.41
N PHE A 134 12.01 -28.04 -3.72
CA PHE A 134 11.25 -27.27 -4.70
C PHE A 134 9.75 -27.60 -4.61
N GLY A 135 9.39 -28.89 -4.55
CA GLY A 135 8.00 -29.32 -4.40
C GLY A 135 7.35 -28.80 -3.11
N VAL A 136 8.07 -28.85 -1.98
CA VAL A 136 7.62 -28.32 -0.69
C VAL A 136 7.49 -26.79 -0.74
N CYS A 137 8.49 -26.08 -1.25
CA CYS A 137 8.44 -24.62 -1.42
C CYS A 137 7.29 -24.19 -2.34
N TRP A 138 7.08 -24.90 -3.45
CA TRP A 138 5.98 -24.66 -4.38
C TRP A 138 4.62 -24.91 -3.72
N TRP A 139 4.49 -25.99 -2.96
CA TRP A 139 3.26 -26.29 -2.22
C TRP A 139 2.96 -25.25 -1.14
N LEU A 140 3.96 -24.85 -0.35
CA LEU A 140 3.84 -23.78 0.64
C LEU A 140 3.51 -22.43 -0.02
N PHE A 141 4.12 -22.11 -1.16
CA PHE A 141 3.79 -20.92 -1.94
C PHE A 141 2.35 -20.95 -2.44
N ARG A 142 1.88 -22.08 -2.97
CA ARG A 142 0.47 -22.25 -3.38
C ARG A 142 -0.48 -22.10 -2.19
N LEU A 143 -0.15 -22.62 -1.03
CA LEU A 143 -0.95 -22.49 0.19
C LEU A 143 -0.97 -21.05 0.71
N ALA A 144 0.18 -20.37 0.70
CA ALA A 144 0.28 -18.96 1.03
C ALA A 144 -0.56 -18.10 0.07
N ARG A 145 -0.46 -18.35 -1.23
CA ARG A 145 -1.22 -17.66 -2.27
C ARG A 145 -2.72 -17.94 -2.19
N ALA A 146 -3.14 -19.15 -1.85
CA ALA A 146 -4.54 -19.50 -1.61
C ALA A 146 -5.11 -18.76 -0.37
N ARG A 147 -4.32 -18.63 0.69
CA ARG A 147 -4.70 -17.82 1.87
C ARG A 147 -4.69 -16.33 1.57
N ALA A 148 -3.75 -15.85 0.75
CA ALA A 148 -3.70 -14.47 0.30
C ALA A 148 -4.91 -14.14 -0.59
N SER A 149 -5.30 -15.04 -1.50
CA SER A 149 -6.49 -14.85 -2.34
C SER A 149 -7.79 -14.89 -1.54
N GLU A 150 -7.85 -15.69 -0.45
CA GLU A 150 -8.98 -15.64 0.47
C GLU A 150 -9.02 -14.32 1.25
N LYS A 151 -7.86 -13.78 1.66
CA LYS A 151 -7.79 -12.43 2.25
C LYS A 151 -8.20 -11.34 1.28
N VAL A 152 -7.81 -11.44 0.00
CA VAL A 152 -8.24 -10.50 -1.06
C VAL A 152 -9.75 -10.64 -1.31
N ARG A 153 -10.30 -11.85 -1.39
CA ARG A 153 -11.76 -12.05 -1.52
C ARG A 153 -12.52 -11.55 -0.29
N ARG A 154 -12.00 -11.75 0.91
CA ARG A 154 -12.57 -11.15 2.13
C ARG A 154 -12.44 -9.63 2.08
N ARG A 155 -11.33 -9.07 1.59
CA ARG A 155 -11.13 -7.64 1.41
C ARG A 155 -12.19 -7.03 0.49
N ASP A 156 -12.48 -7.70 -0.62
CA ASP A 156 -13.52 -7.30 -1.58
C ASP A 156 -14.95 -7.49 -1.02
N GLN A 157 -15.11 -8.33 0.00
CA GLN A 157 -16.39 -8.55 0.71
C GLN A 157 -16.55 -7.65 1.97
N LEU A 158 -15.47 -7.12 2.53
CA LEU A 158 -15.46 -6.43 3.83
C LEU A 158 -15.68 -4.92 3.73
N GLY A 159 -15.49 -4.33 2.56
CA GLY A 159 -15.59 -2.88 2.39
C GLY A 159 -15.83 -2.47 0.94
N ASP A 160 -16.38 -1.27 0.78
CA ASP A 160 -16.51 -0.67 -0.53
C ASP A 160 -15.18 0.01 -0.89
N TYR A 161 -14.49 -0.47 -1.92
CA TYR A 161 -13.25 0.15 -2.38
C TYR A 161 -13.47 1.60 -2.85
N ALA A 162 -14.70 1.94 -3.28
CA ALA A 162 -15.10 3.31 -3.56
C ALA A 162 -15.17 4.20 -2.30
N ALA A 163 -15.06 3.63 -1.09
CA ALA A 163 -14.99 4.34 0.18
C ALA A 163 -13.55 4.50 0.71
N TRP A 164 -12.56 3.79 0.15
CA TRP A 164 -11.17 3.85 0.61
C TRP A 164 -10.68 5.31 0.78
N PRO A 165 -9.96 5.68 1.87
CA PRO A 165 -9.35 4.83 2.90
C PRO A 165 -10.29 4.32 4.00
N PHE A 166 -11.57 4.70 3.98
CA PHE A 166 -12.57 4.14 4.90
C PHE A 166 -12.87 2.69 4.51
N LEU A 167 -13.23 1.87 5.50
CA LEU A 167 -13.69 0.51 5.23
C LEU A 167 -15.14 0.51 4.73
N ARG A 168 -15.98 1.42 5.25
CA ARG A 168 -17.42 1.50 4.95
C ARG A 168 -17.79 2.87 4.40
N ASN A 169 -18.80 2.91 3.53
CA ASN A 169 -19.38 4.16 3.02
C ASN A 169 -20.02 5.01 4.12
N ASP A 170 -20.59 4.39 5.14
CA ASP A 170 -21.23 5.10 6.25
C ASP A 170 -20.21 5.93 7.04
N ASP A 171 -19.00 5.42 7.22
CA ASP A 171 -17.91 6.14 7.90
C ASP A 171 -17.45 7.34 7.06
N LEU A 172 -17.35 7.16 5.74
CA LEU A 172 -17.08 8.26 4.81
C LEU A 172 -18.19 9.31 4.85
N ALA A 173 -19.45 8.90 4.84
CA ALA A 173 -20.60 9.80 4.90
C ALA A 173 -20.64 10.58 6.23
N ALA A 174 -20.40 9.91 7.35
CA ALA A 174 -20.31 10.52 8.67
C ALA A 174 -19.15 11.52 8.77
N ALA A 175 -17.97 11.17 8.25
CA ALA A 175 -16.81 12.06 8.21
C ALA A 175 -17.05 13.29 7.32
N ARG A 176 -17.76 13.13 6.19
CA ARG A 176 -18.19 14.24 5.33
C ARG A 176 -19.23 15.14 5.98
N ALA A 177 -20.12 14.59 6.81
CA ALA A 177 -21.17 15.33 7.51
C ALA A 177 -20.64 16.17 8.69
N LYS A 178 -19.47 15.81 9.25
CA LYS A 178 -18.77 16.58 10.30
C LYS A 178 -17.39 17.05 9.84
N PRO A 179 -17.30 17.90 8.79
CA PRO A 179 -16.02 18.36 8.31
C PRO A 179 -15.39 19.29 9.35
N ARG A 180 -14.39 18.80 10.08
CA ARG A 180 -13.60 19.63 11.02
C ARG A 180 -12.98 20.86 10.35
N LEU A 181 -12.79 20.83 9.04
CA LEU A 181 -12.30 21.96 8.24
C LEU A 181 -13.26 23.18 8.24
N LEU A 182 -14.54 23.00 8.59
CA LEU A 182 -15.51 24.10 8.73
C LEU A 182 -15.79 24.48 10.19
N ALA A 183 -15.36 23.68 11.16
CA ALA A 183 -15.61 23.93 12.58
C ALA A 183 -14.58 24.88 13.22
N ALA A 184 -13.48 25.19 12.52
CA ALA A 184 -12.39 26.04 13.03
C ALA A 184 -12.57 27.55 12.74
N GLN A 185 -13.81 28.05 12.66
CA GLN A 185 -14.10 29.49 12.51
C GLN A 185 -14.71 30.17 13.75
N THR A 186 -14.70 29.52 14.92
CA THR A 186 -15.12 30.16 16.17
C THR A 186 -14.18 29.78 17.32
N ALA A 187 -13.06 30.48 17.42
CA ALA A 187 -12.35 30.74 18.67
C ALA A 187 -11.56 32.04 18.53
#